data_AF-A0A842Q551-F1
#
_entry.id   AF-A0A842Q551-F1
#
_cell.length_a   1.000
_cell.length_b   1.000
_cell.length_c   1.000
_cell.angle_alpha   90.00
_cell.angle_beta   90.00
_cell.angle_gamma   90.00
#
_symmetry.space_group_name_H-M   'P 1'
#
loop_
_entity.id
_entity.type
_entity.pdbx_description
1 polymer ?
#
loop_
_entity_poly.entity_id
_entity_poly.type
_entity_poly.pdbx_seq_one_letter_code
_entity_poly.pdbx_strand_id
1 'polypeptide(L)' 'TGDEKNRKEDAKATFQYKYYPEDDHIEYIDTIYTHPKLQSMIEDNQTMMENVDSYIRRSLMANTMNLSKCR' A
#
# COMPACT_ATOMS: atom_id res chain seq x y z
N THR A 1 -30.32 -23.86 5.12
CA THR A 1 -28.89 -23.69 5.43
C THR A 1 -28.14 -23.51 4.13
N GLY A 2 -27.44 -22.40 3.96
CA GLY A 2 -26.36 -22.27 2.97
C GLY A 2 -26.67 -21.47 1.71
N ASP A 3 -26.63 -20.14 1.82
CA ASP A 3 -26.34 -19.25 0.69
C ASP A 3 -25.14 -18.38 1.06
N GLU A 4 -23.97 -19.01 1.23
CA GLU A 4 -22.73 -18.33 1.59
C GLU A 4 -21.62 -18.70 0.61
N LYS A 5 -21.86 -18.53 -0.71
CA LYS A 5 -20.83 -18.73 -1.74
C LYS A 5 -20.96 -17.76 -2.91
N ASN A 6 -20.74 -16.47 -2.67
CA ASN A 6 -20.16 -15.58 -3.70
C ASN A 6 -19.60 -14.27 -3.11
N ARG A 7 -18.78 -14.34 -2.07
CA ARG A 7 -17.85 -13.23 -1.83
C ARG A 7 -16.66 -13.53 -2.74
N LYS A 8 -16.57 -12.85 -3.89
CA LYS A 8 -15.26 -12.66 -4.54
C LYS A 8 -14.42 -12.00 -3.47
N GLU A 9 -13.56 -12.74 -2.80
CA GLU A 9 -12.64 -12.16 -1.84
C GLU A 9 -11.73 -11.24 -2.64
N ASP A 10 -11.94 -9.92 -2.48
CA ASP A 10 -11.15 -8.93 -3.19
C ASP A 10 -9.68 -9.16 -2.87
N ALA A 11 -8.87 -9.32 -3.92
CA ALA A 11 -7.43 -9.48 -3.76
C ALA A 11 -6.87 -8.18 -3.18
N LYS A 12 -6.22 -8.27 -2.01
CA LYS A 12 -5.72 -7.14 -1.25
C LYS A 12 -4.26 -7.38 -0.88
N ALA A 13 -3.47 -6.31 -0.97
CA ALA A 13 -2.14 -6.22 -0.39
C ALA A 13 -2.17 -5.19 0.75
N THR A 14 -1.51 -5.49 1.86
CA THR A 14 -1.34 -4.58 2.99
C THR A 14 0.15 -4.39 3.23
N PHE A 15 0.62 -3.15 3.14
CA PHE A 15 2.03 -2.80 3.27
C PHE A 15 2.28 -2.13 4.62
N GLN A 16 3.18 -2.69 5.40
CA GLN A 16 3.76 -2.05 6.56
C GLN A 16 5.10 -1.44 6.15
N TYR A 17 5.27 -0.15 6.38
CA TYR A 17 6.45 0.57 5.93
C TYR A 17 6.91 1.62 6.95
N LYS A 18 8.18 1.98 6.85
CA LYS A 18 8.74 3.22 7.41
C LYS A 18 9.06 4.17 6.27
N TYR A 19 8.82 5.45 6.52
CA TYR A 19 9.18 6.52 5.60
C TYR A 19 10.19 7.43 6.27
N TYR A 20 11.32 7.64 5.59
CA TYR A 20 12.44 8.48 6.02
C TYR A 20 12.42 9.75 5.18
N PRO A 21 11.90 10.87 5.69
CA PRO A 21 11.78 12.11 4.93
C PRO A 21 13.15 12.76 4.62
N GLU A 22 14.21 12.38 5.33
CA GLU A 22 15.55 12.94 5.16
C GLU A 22 16.16 12.63 3.78
N ASP A 23 15.84 11.47 3.21
CA ASP A 23 16.37 10.96 1.94
C ASP A 23 15.27 10.44 0.98
N ASP A 24 14.00 10.69 1.30
CA ASP A 24 12.82 10.24 0.53
C ASP A 24 12.77 8.70 0.34
N HIS A 25 13.31 7.97 1.33
CA HIS A 25 13.38 6.52 1.33
C HIS A 25 12.15 5.87 1.98
N ILE A 26 11.65 4.82 1.34
CA ILE A 26 10.61 3.94 1.88
C ILE A 26 11.25 2.58 2.17
N GLU A 27 11.21 2.17 3.43
CA GLU A 27 11.61 0.83 3.87
C GLU A 27 10.35 0.00 4.10
N TYR A 28 10.16 -1.06 3.31
CA TYR A 28 9.07 -2.03 3.50
C TYR A 28 9.46 -3.02 4.62
N ILE A 29 8.66 -3.08 5.69
CA ILE A 29 8.89 -3.96 6.84
C ILE A 29 8.23 -5.31 6.65
N ASP A 30 6.96 -5.29 6.24
CA ASP A 30 6.16 -6.50 6.02
C ASP A 30 5.08 -6.20 4.98
N THR A 31 4.77 -7.21 4.17
CA THR A 31 3.72 -7.11 3.15
C THR A 31 2.86 -8.36 3.17
N ILE A 32 1.57 -8.17 3.44
CA ILE A 32 0.60 -9.26 3.54
C ILE A 32 -0.30 -9.25 2.31
N TYR A 33 -0.31 -10.35 1.58
CA TYR A 33 -1.18 -10.58 0.42
C TYR A 33 -2.30 -11.54 0.78
N THR A 34 -3.54 -11.23 0.39
CA THR A 34 -4.65 -12.19 0.50
C THR A 34 -4.60 -13.28 -0.57
N HIS A 35 -3.84 -13.06 -1.66
CA HIS A 35 -3.71 -13.97 -2.78
C HIS A 35 -2.26 -14.03 -3.30
N PRO A 36 -1.65 -15.22 -3.47
CA PRO A 36 -0.25 -15.35 -3.93
C PRO A 36 0.00 -14.76 -5.33
N LYS A 37 -0.99 -14.83 -6.23
CA LYS A 37 -0.87 -14.25 -7.57
C LYS A 37 -0.72 -12.72 -7.50
N LEU A 38 -1.33 -12.08 -6.50
CA LEU A 38 -1.22 -10.64 -6.31
C LEU A 38 0.21 -10.21 -5.95
N GLN A 39 0.93 -11.05 -5.20
CA GLN A 39 2.33 -10.80 -4.86
C GLN A 39 3.17 -10.65 -6.12
N SER A 40 3.17 -11.66 -7.00
CA SER A 40 3.93 -11.60 -8.27
C SER A 40 3.52 -10.42 -9.17
N MET A 41 2.23 -10.06 -9.20
CA MET A 41 1.77 -8.92 -10.01
C MET A 41 2.27 -7.57 -9.50
N ILE A 42 2.67 -7.49 -8.23
CA ILE A 42 3.12 -6.26 -7.59
C ILE A 42 4.65 -6.27 -7.49
N GLU A 43 5.25 -7.27 -6.82
CA GLU A 43 6.69 -7.30 -6.52
C GLU A 43 7.55 -7.51 -7.77
N ASP A 44 7.10 -8.33 -8.73
CA ASP A 44 7.86 -8.55 -9.98
C ASP A 44 7.63 -7.43 -11.02
N ASN A 45 6.78 -6.44 -10.69
CA ASN A 45 6.44 -5.33 -11.57
C ASN A 45 6.96 -4.01 -10.99
N GLN A 46 8.13 -3.58 -11.47
CA GLN A 46 8.76 -2.34 -11.02
C GLN A 46 7.82 -1.13 -11.11
N THR A 47 7.06 -0.99 -12.20
CA THR A 47 6.11 0.12 -12.34
C THR A 47 5.00 0.07 -11.28
N MET A 48 4.58 -1.12 -10.85
CA MET A 48 3.61 -1.25 -9.75
C MET A 48 4.23 -0.84 -8.42
N MET A 49 5.46 -1.23 -8.13
CA MET A 49 6.16 -0.80 -6.91
C MET A 49 6.35 0.72 -6.89
N GLU A 50 6.74 1.34 -8.00
CA GLU A 50 6.84 2.81 -8.13
C GLU A 50 5.49 3.51 -7.91
N ASN A 51 4.39 2.89 -8.35
CA ASN A 51 3.04 3.41 -8.10
C ASN A 51 2.66 3.32 -6.62
N VAL A 52 3.04 2.23 -5.93
CA VAL A 52 2.83 2.08 -4.48
C VAL A 52 3.63 3.15 -3.73
N ASP A 53 4.91 3.31 -4.05
CA ASP A 53 5.77 4.34 -3.45
C ASP A 53 5.17 5.75 -3.64
N SER A 54 4.77 6.06 -4.88
CA SER A 54 4.16 7.35 -5.21
C SER A 54 2.87 7.60 -4.44
N TYR A 55 2.05 6.57 -4.23
CA TYR A 55 0.84 6.66 -3.45
C TYR A 55 1.13 6.92 -1.97
N ILE A 56 2.12 6.22 -1.38
CA ILE A 56 2.56 6.43 0.00
C ILE A 56 3.01 7.88 0.19
N ARG A 57 3.94 8.36 -0.64
CA ARG A 57 4.47 9.73 -0.56
C ARG A 57 3.35 10.78 -0.64
N ARG A 58 2.45 10.65 -1.62
CA ARG A 58 1.31 11.57 -1.79
C ARG A 58 0.37 11.55 -0.59
N SER A 59 0.11 10.38 -0.01
CA SER A 59 -0.76 10.24 1.16
C SER A 59 -0.17 10.91 2.40
N LEU A 60 1.14 10.75 2.61
CA LEU A 60 1.87 11.43 3.68
C LEU A 60 1.85 12.95 3.48
N MET A 61 2.13 13.44 2.26
CA MET A 61 2.06 14.87 1.95
C MET A 61 0.65 15.45 2.18
N ALA A 62 -0.39 14.78 1.72
CA ALA A 62 -1.76 15.22 1.94
C ALA A 62 -2.12 15.30 3.43
N ASN A 63 -1.67 14.33 4.23
CA ASN A 63 -1.89 14.34 5.69
C ASN A 63 -1.11 15.48 6.38
N THR A 64 0.14 15.74 5.98
CA THR A 64 0.91 16.87 6.52
C THR A 64 0.27 18.22 6.19
N MET A 65 -0.27 18.39 4.97
CA MET A 65 -1.03 19.60 4.60
C MET A 65 -2.29 19.77 5.44
N ASN A 66 -3.02 18.68 5.73
CA ASN A 66 -4.20 18.75 6.59
C ASN A 66 -3.85 19.11 8.05
N LEU A 67 -2.75 18.59 8.59
CA LEU A 67 -2.27 18.96 9.94
C LEU A 67 -1.81 20.43 10.03
N SER A 68 -1.26 20.98 8.94
CA SER A 68 -0.84 22.40 8.88
C SER A 68 -2.01 23.39 8.81
N LYS A 69 -3.21 22.96 8.41
CA LYS A 69 -4.43 23.80 8.36
C LYS A 69 -5.22 23.86 9.67
N CYS A 70 -4.87 23.06 10.66
CA CYS A 70 -5.51 23.06 11.98
C CYS A 70 -4.75 23.90 13.02
N ARG A 71 -3.97 24.89 12.60
CA ARG A 71 -3.16 25.73 13.49
C ARG A 71 -3.53 27.20 13.39
#